data_AF-A0A9P7V1T1-F1
#
_entry.id   AF-A0A9P7V1T1-F1
#
_cell.length_a   1.000
_cell.length_b   1.000
_cell.length_c   1.000
_cell.angle_alpha   90.00
_cell.angle_beta   90.00
_cell.angle_gamma   90.00
#
_symmetry.space_group_name_H-M   'P 1'
#
loop_
_entity.id
_entity.type
_entity.pdbx_description
1 polymer ?
#
loop_
_entity_poly.entity_id
_entity_poly.type
_entity_poly.pdbx_seq_one_letter_code
_entity_poly.pdbx_strand_id
1 'polypeptide(L)'
;MKSGGVVRKIDSWGTLVLPQRMKRHKTPHRIGDYWTLHFDTSPRTIQSLNKILRQDPLVIRWTVLRCGSKVEDIARQGRVAIQGSDAWNAATERMDRI
;
A
#
# COMPACT_ATOMS: atom_id res chain seq x y z
N MET A 1 17.36 3.77 -11.47
CA MET A 1 16.51 4.49 -10.49
C MET A 1 17.19 4.54 -9.14
N LYS A 2 17.51 5.74 -8.64
CA LYS A 2 17.82 6.02 -7.24
C LYS A 2 17.09 7.32 -6.88
N SER A 3 15.76 7.25 -6.82
CA SER A 3 14.88 8.42 -6.83
C SER A 3 14.62 9.04 -5.43
N GLY A 4 15.52 8.80 -4.47
CA GLY A 4 15.53 9.43 -3.14
C GLY A 4 14.29 9.16 -2.26
N GLY A 5 13.55 8.08 -2.50
CA GLY A 5 12.40 7.68 -1.67
C GLY A 5 12.78 6.60 -0.65
N VAL A 6 12.06 6.57 0.47
CA VAL A 6 12.22 5.57 1.53
C VAL A 6 10.98 4.68 1.58
N VAL A 7 11.17 3.37 1.53
CA VAL A 7 10.11 2.38 1.76
C VAL A 7 10.09 2.05 3.25
N ARG A 8 8.95 2.26 3.90
CA ARG A 8 8.73 1.93 5.31
C ARG A 8 8.33 0.47 5.49
N LYS A 9 7.39 -0.01 4.66
CA LYS A 9 6.87 -1.38 4.74
C LYS A 9 6.22 -1.85 3.44
N ILE A 10 6.27 -3.16 3.22
CA ILE A 10 5.55 -3.88 2.17
C ILE A 10 4.77 -5.00 2.84
N ASP A 11 3.46 -5.03 2.65
CA ASP A 11 2.58 -6.08 3.17
C ASP A 11 1.88 -6.80 2.02
N SER A 12 1.88 -8.13 2.06
CA SER A 12 1.13 -8.96 1.13
C SER A 12 -0.17 -9.42 1.80
N TRP A 13 -1.29 -9.22 1.12
CA TRP A 13 -2.61 -9.71 1.55
C TRP A 13 -2.96 -11.04 0.87
N GLY A 14 -2.13 -11.48 -0.09
CA GLY A 14 -2.31 -12.71 -0.85
C GLY A 14 -3.26 -12.58 -2.04
N THR A 15 -3.54 -13.73 -2.65
CA THR A 15 -4.41 -13.83 -3.83
C THR A 15 -5.87 -13.80 -3.43
N LEU A 16 -6.61 -12.80 -3.91
CA LEU A 16 -8.04 -12.65 -3.65
C LEU A 16 -8.83 -12.53 -4.96
N VAL A 17 -10.13 -12.77 -4.89
CA VAL A 17 -11.05 -12.57 -6.01
C VAL A 17 -11.27 -11.06 -6.19
N LEU A 18 -11.17 -10.58 -7.44
CA LEU A 18 -11.43 -9.18 -7.76
C LEU A 18 -12.93 -8.88 -7.59
N PRO A 19 -13.32 -7.72 -7.00
CA PRO A 19 -14.73 -7.36 -6.82
C PRO A 19 -15.55 -7.37 -8.12
N GLN A 20 -14.91 -7.06 -9.24
CA GLN A 20 -15.47 -7.15 -10.58
C GLN A 20 -14.40 -7.69 -11.53
N ARG A 21 -14.82 -8.36 -12.61
CA ARG A 21 -13.93 -8.76 -13.71
C ARG A 21 -13.28 -7.51 -14.33
N MET A 22 -11.95 -7.47 -14.37
CA MET A 22 -11.19 -6.34 -14.91
C MET A 22 -10.44 -6.77 -16.16
N LYS A 23 -10.34 -5.90 -17.16
CA LYS A 23 -9.52 -6.13 -18.36
C LYS A 23 -8.34 -5.17 -18.37
N ARG A 24 -7.12 -5.70 -18.46
CA ARG A 24 -5.89 -4.90 -18.49
C ARG A 24 -4.88 -5.57 -19.42
N HIS A 25 -4.13 -4.78 -20.18
CA HIS A 25 -3.16 -5.28 -21.18
C HIS A 25 -3.73 -6.39 -22.09
N LYS A 26 -5.00 -6.22 -22.53
CA LYS A 26 -5.81 -7.16 -23.33
C LYS A 26 -6.21 -8.47 -22.62
N THR A 27 -5.78 -8.70 -21.39
CA THR A 27 -6.11 -9.90 -20.61
C THR A 27 -7.25 -9.61 -19.62
N PRO A 28 -8.28 -10.48 -19.56
CA PRO A 28 -9.29 -10.41 -18.49
C PRO A 28 -8.80 -11.11 -17.21
N HIS A 29 -9.03 -10.49 -16.06
CA HIS A 29 -8.64 -11.00 -14.74
C HIS A 29 -9.87 -11.15 -13.84
N ARG A 30 -9.86 -12.19 -13.00
CA ARG A 30 -10.87 -12.47 -11.95
C ARG A 30 -10.25 -12.62 -10.56
N ILE A 31 -8.95 -12.87 -10.50
CA ILE A 31 -8.15 -12.97 -9.28
C ILE A 31 -6.95 -12.02 -9.40
N GLY A 32 -6.40 -11.60 -8.27
CA GLY A 32 -5.16 -10.82 -8.23
C GLY A 32 -4.54 -10.85 -6.83
N ASP A 33 -3.23 -10.62 -6.79
CA ASP A 33 -2.49 -10.49 -5.55
C ASP A 33 -2.60 -9.06 -5.03
N TYR A 34 -3.10 -8.93 -3.80
CA TYR A 34 -3.22 -7.65 -3.13
C TYR A 34 -1.99 -7.43 -2.26
N TRP A 35 -1.41 -6.24 -2.36
CA TRP A 35 -0.31 -5.81 -1.53
C TRP A 35 -0.40 -4.31 -1.29
N THR A 36 0.15 -3.87 -0.15
CA THR A 36 0.27 -2.47 0.21
C THR A 36 1.73 -2.09 0.37
N LEU A 37 2.05 -0.87 -0.01
CA LEU A 37 3.38 -0.29 0.11
C LEU A 37 3.27 1.05 0.82
N HIS A 38 3.91 1.13 1.98
CA HIS A 38 4.06 2.36 2.74
C HIS A 38 5.41 2.97 2.41
N PHE A 39 5.41 4.16 1.83
CA PHE A 39 6.63 4.83 1.39
C PHE A 39 6.52 6.35 1.52
N ASP A 40 7.67 7.00 1.69
CA ASP A 40 7.82 8.44 1.61
C ASP A 40 8.61 8.81 0.36
N THR A 41 8.07 9.71 -0.44
CA THR A 41 8.80 10.21 -1.60
C THR A 41 8.28 11.56 -2.09
N SER A 42 9.04 12.21 -2.96
CA SER A 42 8.64 13.46 -3.60
C SER A 42 7.50 13.23 -4.63
N PRO A 43 6.61 14.20 -4.87
CA PRO A 43 5.56 14.08 -5.86
C PRO A 43 6.06 13.72 -7.28
N ARG A 44 7.27 14.19 -7.64
CA ARG A 44 7.91 13.87 -8.92
C ARG A 44 8.20 12.37 -9.04
N THR A 45 8.66 11.73 -7.97
CA THR A 45 8.92 10.29 -7.95
C THR A 45 7.63 9.48 -8.07
N ILE A 46 6.52 9.94 -7.48
CA ILE A 46 5.19 9.30 -7.62
C ILE A 46 4.74 9.30 -9.08
N GLN A 47 4.95 10.40 -9.83
CA GLN A 47 4.62 10.45 -11.25
C GLN A 47 5.41 9.42 -12.06
N SER A 48 6.69 9.24 -11.76
CA SER A 48 7.53 8.21 -12.39
C SER A 48 7.07 6.79 -12.02
N LEU A 49 6.73 6.56 -10.74
CA LEU A 49 6.17 5.28 -10.28
C LEU A 49 4.88 4.94 -11.02
N ASN A 50 3.97 5.92 -11.18
CA ASN A 50 2.73 5.74 -11.95
C ASN A 50 2.99 5.35 -13.41
N LYS A 51 4.04 5.88 -14.04
CA LYS A 51 4.42 5.51 -15.42
C LYS A 51 4.88 4.05 -15.48
N ILE A 52 5.70 3.63 -14.52
CA ILE A 52 6.22 2.26 -14.43
C ILE A 52 5.08 1.27 -14.22
N LEU A 53 4.25 1.51 -13.19
CA LEU A 53 3.10 0.64 -12.89
C LEU A 53 2.07 0.59 -14.03
N ARG A 54 1.98 1.65 -14.85
CA ARG A 54 1.10 1.67 -16.02
C ARG A 54 1.61 0.79 -17.16
N GLN A 55 2.92 0.70 -17.32
CA GLN A 55 3.57 -0.08 -18.37
C GLN A 55 3.70 -1.56 -18.01
N ASP A 56 3.75 -1.86 -16.72
CA ASP A 56 3.90 -3.23 -16.23
C ASP A 56 2.65 -4.09 -16.52
N PRO A 57 2.77 -5.16 -17.34
CA PRO A 57 1.65 -6.03 -17.67
C PRO A 57 1.11 -6.83 -16.48
N LEU A 58 1.89 -7.00 -15.41
CA LEU A 58 1.50 -7.75 -14.21
C LEU A 58 0.58 -6.94 -13.29
N VAL A 59 0.60 -5.60 -13.42
CA VAL A 59 -0.20 -4.72 -12.58
C VAL A 59 -1.57 -4.49 -13.20
N ILE A 60 -2.61 -4.98 -12.51
CA ILE A 60 -4.00 -4.84 -12.95
C ILE A 60 -4.53 -3.43 -12.65
N ARG A 61 -4.33 -2.96 -11.40
CA ARG A 61 -4.71 -1.63 -10.89
C ARG A 61 -3.88 -1.30 -9.67
N TRP A 62 -3.57 -0.02 -9.49
CA TRP A 62 -2.97 0.52 -8.29
C TRP A 62 -3.64 1.86 -7.94
N THR A 63 -3.52 2.24 -6.68
CA THR A 63 -3.98 3.53 -6.18
C THR A 63 -2.93 4.05 -5.21
N VAL A 64 -2.55 5.32 -5.35
CA VAL A 64 -1.67 6.00 -4.38
C VAL A 64 -2.51 6.95 -3.57
N LEU A 65 -2.44 6.83 -2.24
CA LEU A 65 -3.20 7.65 -1.29
C LEU A 65 -2.24 8.52 -0.47
N ARG A 66 -2.65 9.75 -0.18
CA ARG A 66 -1.95 10.61 0.79
C ARG A 66 -2.40 10.22 2.19
N CYS A 67 -1.48 9.72 3.01
CA CYS A 67 -1.83 9.22 4.34
C CYS A 67 -2.12 10.37 5.34
N GLY A 68 -1.44 11.52 5.24
CA GLY A 68 -1.65 12.65 6.16
C GLY A 68 -1.27 14.02 5.61
N SER A 69 -1.74 15.07 6.28
CA SER A 69 -1.45 16.47 5.95
C SER A 69 -0.42 17.13 6.88
N LYS A 70 -0.49 16.83 8.18
CA LYS A 70 0.45 17.29 9.20
C LYS A 70 1.58 16.29 9.43
N VAL A 71 2.72 16.77 9.91
CA VAL A 71 3.91 15.95 10.14
C VAL A 71 3.66 14.91 11.23
N GLU A 72 2.93 15.29 12.28
CA GLU A 72 2.62 14.42 13.41
C GLU A 72 1.76 13.22 12.97
N ASP A 73 0.81 13.45 12.06
CA ASP A 73 -0.07 12.40 11.53
C ASP A 73 0.71 11.43 10.63
N ILE A 74 1.59 11.95 9.77
CA ILE A 74 2.46 11.14 8.90
C ILE A 74 3.41 10.28 9.73
N ALA A 75 3.97 10.84 10.81
CA ALA A 75 4.84 10.11 11.73
C ALA A 75 4.07 9.03 12.50
N ARG A 76 2.87 9.35 13.00
CA ARG A 76 1.99 8.39 13.68
C ARG A 76 1.64 7.21 12.76
N GLN A 77 1.19 7.49 11.55
CA GLN A 77 0.85 6.44 10.57
C GLN A 77 2.07 5.62 10.14
N GLY A 78 3.25 6.24 10.03
CA GLY A 78 4.50 5.53 9.77
C GLY A 78 4.85 4.51 10.83
N ARG A 79 4.73 4.89 12.11
CA ARG A 79 4.95 3.98 13.23
C ARG A 79 3.98 2.81 13.21
N VAL A 80 2.68 3.10 13.01
CA VAL A 80 1.65 2.05 12.92
C VAL A 80 1.95 1.08 11.77
N ALA A 81 2.33 1.59 10.60
CA ALA A 81 2.69 0.74 9.47
C ALA A 81 3.86 -0.20 9.84
N ILE A 82 4.97 0.34 10.36
CA ILE A 82 6.18 -0.43 10.71
C ILE A 82 5.90 -1.47 11.81
N GLN A 83 5.18 -1.08 12.86
CA GLN A 83 4.92 -1.94 14.02
C GLN A 83 3.90 -3.06 13.73
N GLY A 84 3.17 -2.98 12.62
CA GLY A 84 2.15 -3.97 12.27
C GLY A 84 0.88 -3.85 13.13
N SER A 85 -0.22 -4.41 12.63
CA SER A 85 -1.53 -4.47 13.31
C SER A 85 -1.49 -5.17 14.67
N ASP A 86 -0.39 -5.84 15.00
CA ASP A 86 -0.21 -6.60 16.24
C ASP A 86 -0.30 -5.70 17.48
N ALA A 87 0.15 -4.44 17.38
CA ALA A 87 0.08 -3.49 18.49
C ALA A 87 -1.35 -3.01 18.79
N TRP A 88 -2.20 -2.85 17.77
CA TRP A 88 -3.61 -2.46 17.96
C TRP A 88 -4.45 -3.63 18.48
N ASN A 89 -4.23 -4.84 17.94
CA ASN A 89 -4.91 -6.05 18.41
C ASN A 89 -4.55 -6.37 19.87
N ALA A 90 -3.27 -6.22 20.25
CA ALA A 90 -2.82 -6.43 21.63
C ALA A 90 -3.33 -5.37 22.64
N ALA A 91 -3.62 -4.14 22.19
CA ALA A 91 -4.23 -3.10 23.02
C ALA A 91 -5.73 -3.36 23.25
N THR A 92 -6.45 -3.79 22.21
CA THR A 92 -7.87 -4.18 22.30
C THR A 92 -8.07 -5.41 23.19
N GLU A 93 -7.24 -6.44 23.04
CA GLU A 93 -7.26 -7.63 23.91
C GLU A 93 -6.96 -7.37 25.40
N ARG A 94 -6.37 -6.21 25.72
CA ARG A 94 -6.10 -5.77 27.10
C ARG A 94 -7.30 -5.02 27.71
N MET A 95 -8.14 -4.40 26.89
CA MET A 95 -9.34 -3.68 27.35
C MET A 95 -10.55 -4.62 27.54
N ASP A 96 -10.64 -5.71 26.77
CA ASP A 96 -11.69 -6.73 26.93
C ASP A 96 -11.47 -7.70 28.12
N ARG A 97 -10.38 -7.52 28.89
CA ARG A 97 -10.01 -8.36 30.04
C ARG A 97 -10.19 -7.68 31.41
N ILE A 98 -10.85 -6.52 31.46
CA ILE A 98 -11.22 -5.78 32.68
C ILE A 98 -12.74 -5.64 32.70
#